data_AF-S5G7Z5-F1
#
_entry.id   AF-S5G7Z5-F1
#
_cell.length_a   1.000
_cell.length_b   1.000
_cell.length_c   1.000
_cell.angle_alpha   90.00
_cell.angle_beta   90.00
_cell.angle_gamma   90.00
#
_symmetry.space_group_name_H-M   'P 1'
#
loop_
_entity.id
_entity.type
_entity.pdbx_description
1 polymer ?
#
loop_
_entity_poly.entity_id
_entity_poly.type
_entity_poly.pdbx_seq_one_letter_code
_entity_poly.pdbx_strand_id
1 'polypeptide(L)'
;GGISFVLNNLIKRSLNSVDSKGDPMDYLLLVMVVGTVLLGILFAALFFFMDSGTWTSSLFFHMMTAVMGFGVLLPWLHYLTWKNPLLWLIGFLFQNHTRMWLLLYWCLLASVACGVVFYQNAKRSSECKKHRVSTITRKYFHFIVVATYVPGLILDQQLLFVASVLCMAVFIFLEYVRYFRIRPLGQMMRHLLALFLDERDSGPLILTHIYLLLGMSLSIWLFPRRCSPKGSLSGAGALVPYCGVL
;
A
#
# COMPACT_ATOMS: atom_id res chain seq x y z
N GLY A 1 -11.10 21.64 0.11
CA GLY A 1 -10.31 20.66 0.90
C GLY A 1 -9.64 19.67 -0.03
N GLY A 2 -8.37 19.32 0.19
CA GLY A 2 -7.56 18.53 -0.75
C GLY A 2 -8.20 17.23 -1.23
N ILE A 3 -9.02 16.58 -0.41
CA ILE A 3 -9.75 15.36 -0.79
C ILE A 3 -10.74 15.61 -1.94
N SER A 4 -11.44 16.75 -1.94
CA SER A 4 -12.36 17.12 -3.03
C SER A 4 -11.62 17.41 -4.34
N PHE A 5 -10.41 17.97 -4.27
CA PHE A 5 -9.56 18.18 -5.44
C PHE A 5 -9.02 16.86 -6.02
N VAL A 6 -8.56 15.95 -5.14
CA VAL A 6 -8.13 14.60 -5.52
C VAL A 6 -9.30 13.83 -6.15
N LEU A 7 -10.47 13.84 -5.52
CA LEU A 7 -11.66 13.14 -6.01
C LEU A 7 -12.11 13.69 -7.37
N ASN A 8 -12.13 15.01 -7.54
CA ASN A 8 -12.52 15.65 -8.79
C ASN A 8 -11.54 15.32 -9.94
N ASN A 9 -10.24 15.29 -9.66
CA ASN A 9 -9.25 14.87 -10.64
C ASN A 9 -9.35 13.37 -10.98
N LEU A 10 -9.68 12.51 -10.01
CA LEU A 10 -9.92 11.09 -10.25
C LEU A 10 -11.18 10.86 -11.11
N ILE A 11 -12.26 11.61 -10.87
CA ILE A 11 -13.49 11.56 -11.67
C ILE A 11 -13.22 12.04 -13.09
N LYS A 12 -12.53 13.19 -13.25
CA LYS A 12 -12.19 13.75 -14.56
C LYS A 12 -11.28 12.83 -15.37
N ARG A 13 -10.38 12.10 -14.70
CA ARG A 13 -9.53 11.07 -15.30
C ARG A 13 -10.33 9.83 -15.71
N SER A 14 -11.26 9.39 -14.86
CA SER A 14 -12.16 8.28 -15.17
C SER A 14 -13.05 8.57 -16.38
N LEU A 15 -13.50 9.82 -16.56
CA LEU A 15 -14.34 10.22 -17.69
C LEU A 15 -13.54 10.30 -18.99
N ASN A 16 -12.34 10.88 -18.95
CA ASN A 16 -11.48 11.01 -20.13
C ASN A 16 -10.90 9.66 -20.61
N SER A 17 -10.91 8.62 -19.79
CA SER A 17 -10.43 7.29 -20.15
C SER A 17 -11.51 6.37 -20.71
N VAL A 18 -12.80 6.75 -20.65
CA VAL A 18 -13.90 5.93 -21.21
C VAL A 18 -13.82 5.84 -22.74
N ASP A 19 -13.24 6.84 -23.42
CA ASP A 19 -13.21 6.90 -24.90
C ASP A 19 -11.97 6.26 -25.56
N SER A 20 -11.02 5.74 -24.79
CA SER A 20 -9.86 5.00 -25.32
C SER A 20 -9.75 3.70 -24.55
N LYS A 21 -9.43 2.57 -25.22
CA LYS A 21 -9.12 1.29 -24.56
C LYS A 21 -8.04 1.53 -23.50
N GLY A 22 -8.46 1.77 -22.25
CA GLY A 22 -7.62 2.46 -21.28
C GLY A 22 -6.56 1.53 -20.71
N ASP A 23 -5.37 2.06 -20.49
CA ASP A 23 -4.31 1.29 -19.85
C ASP A 23 -4.78 0.86 -18.44
N PRO A 24 -4.62 -0.41 -18.06
CA PRO A 24 -5.05 -0.92 -16.76
C PRO A 24 -4.46 -0.18 -15.56
N MET A 25 -3.32 0.46 -15.75
CA MET A 25 -2.65 1.33 -14.79
C MET A 25 -3.52 2.51 -14.33
N ASP A 26 -4.31 3.09 -15.23
CA ASP A 26 -5.08 4.30 -14.95
C ASP A 26 -6.26 4.04 -14.01
N TYR A 27 -6.84 2.85 -14.13
CA TYR A 27 -7.99 2.43 -13.35
C TYR A 27 -7.62 1.73 -12.05
N LEU A 28 -6.39 1.22 -11.95
CA LEU A 28 -5.91 0.43 -10.81
C LEU A 28 -6.05 1.22 -9.49
N LEU A 29 -5.59 2.48 -9.44
CA LEU A 29 -5.71 3.28 -8.23
C LEU A 29 -7.17 3.53 -7.84
N LEU A 30 -8.02 3.89 -8.81
CA LEU A 30 -9.43 4.17 -8.57
C LEU A 30 -10.15 2.92 -8.02
N VAL A 31 -9.99 1.78 -8.68
CA VAL A 31 -10.65 0.54 -8.28
C VAL A 31 -10.16 0.07 -6.92
N MET A 32 -8.86 0.18 -6.63
CA MET A 32 -8.33 -0.20 -5.32
C MET A 32 -8.84 0.72 -4.20
N VAL A 33 -8.88 2.04 -4.41
CA VAL A 33 -9.42 2.98 -3.41
C VAL A 33 -10.90 2.70 -3.16
N VAL A 34 -11.73 2.66 -4.22
CA VAL A 34 -13.16 2.37 -4.07
C VAL A 34 -13.39 1.01 -3.43
N GLY A 35 -12.61 0.00 -3.83
CA GLY A 35 -12.69 -1.36 -3.28
C GLY A 35 -12.37 -1.43 -1.79
N THR A 36 -11.30 -0.77 -1.34
CA THR A 36 -10.95 -0.72 0.09
C THR A 36 -12.00 0.02 0.91
N VAL A 37 -12.56 1.12 0.41
CA VAL A 37 -13.63 1.86 1.10
C VAL A 37 -14.89 1.02 1.22
N LEU A 38 -15.32 0.37 0.12
CA LEU A 38 -16.51 -0.48 0.13
C LEU A 38 -16.32 -1.68 1.07
N LEU A 39 -15.14 -2.30 1.05
CA LEU A 39 -14.77 -3.37 1.97
C LEU A 39 -14.82 -2.90 3.43
N GLY A 40 -14.31 -1.71 3.73
CA GLY A 40 -14.37 -1.10 5.06
C GLY A 40 -15.80 -0.86 5.55
N ILE A 41 -16.69 -0.37 4.68
CA ILE A 41 -18.12 -0.18 4.99
C ILE A 41 -18.78 -1.53 5.27
N LEU A 42 -18.54 -2.55 4.44
CA LEU A 42 -19.06 -3.89 4.64
C LEU A 42 -18.60 -4.47 5.98
N PHE A 43 -17.32 -4.36 6.32
CA PHE A 43 -16.84 -4.83 7.61
C PHE A 43 -17.42 -4.06 8.78
N ALA A 44 -17.49 -2.73 8.70
CA ALA A 44 -18.13 -1.94 9.75
C ALA A 44 -19.58 -2.38 10.00
N ALA A 45 -20.36 -2.63 8.94
CA ALA A 45 -21.71 -3.14 9.06
C ALA A 45 -21.75 -4.56 9.66
N LEU A 46 -20.90 -5.47 9.20
CA LEU A 46 -20.86 -6.86 9.66
C LEU A 46 -20.49 -6.98 11.14
N PHE A 47 -19.44 -6.29 11.56
CA PHE A 47 -18.94 -6.34 12.95
C PHE A 47 -19.73 -5.43 13.89
N PHE A 48 -20.64 -4.61 13.37
CA PHE A 48 -21.66 -3.97 14.20
C PHE A 48 -22.64 -5.00 14.76
N PHE A 49 -22.95 -6.06 14.00
CA PHE A 49 -23.89 -7.11 14.41
C PHE A 49 -23.22 -8.39 14.92
N MET A 50 -21.94 -8.61 14.62
CA MET A 50 -21.25 -9.87 14.89
C MET A 50 -19.97 -9.68 15.72
N ASP A 51 -19.79 -10.54 16.73
CA ASP A 51 -18.59 -10.54 17.57
C ASP A 51 -17.34 -10.97 16.80
N SER A 52 -16.39 -10.05 16.74
CA SER A 52 -15.16 -10.19 15.96
C SER A 52 -14.14 -11.19 16.53
N GLY A 53 -14.34 -11.62 17.78
CA GLY A 53 -13.44 -12.53 18.49
C GLY A 53 -13.57 -14.01 18.13
N THR A 54 -14.59 -14.39 17.36
CA THR A 54 -14.92 -15.78 17.03
C THR A 54 -14.20 -16.28 15.77
N TRP A 55 -13.97 -17.60 15.68
CA TRP A 55 -13.39 -18.22 14.48
C TRP A 55 -14.32 -18.11 13.26
N THR A 56 -15.64 -18.20 13.50
CA THR A 56 -16.67 -18.01 12.46
C THR A 56 -16.59 -16.62 11.84
N SER A 57 -16.40 -15.58 12.66
CA SER A 57 -16.27 -14.22 12.15
C SER A 57 -14.97 -14.00 11.37
N SER A 58 -13.89 -14.71 11.73
CA SER A 58 -12.66 -14.71 10.94
C SER A 58 -12.84 -15.36 9.58
N LEU A 59 -13.51 -16.52 9.52
CA LEU A 59 -13.84 -17.17 8.25
C LEU A 59 -14.67 -16.24 7.37
N PHE A 60 -15.70 -15.59 7.95
CA PHE A 60 -16.54 -14.65 7.23
C PHE A 60 -15.74 -13.45 6.69
N PHE A 61 -14.83 -12.90 7.49
CA PHE A 61 -13.95 -11.81 7.08
C PHE A 61 -13.09 -12.18 5.86
N HIS A 62 -12.41 -13.32 5.90
CA HIS A 62 -11.54 -13.76 4.80
C HIS A 62 -12.34 -14.14 3.55
N MET A 63 -13.47 -14.82 3.73
CA MET A 63 -14.38 -15.17 2.63
C MET A 63 -14.94 -13.92 1.96
N MET A 64 -15.45 -12.94 2.73
CA MET A 64 -15.96 -11.68 2.18
C MET A 64 -14.87 -10.88 1.47
N THR A 65 -13.65 -10.85 2.03
CA THR A 65 -12.49 -10.22 1.35
C THR A 65 -12.21 -10.90 0.02
N ALA A 66 -12.22 -12.24 -0.03
CA ALA A 66 -11.97 -13.01 -1.24
C ALA A 66 -13.07 -12.79 -2.27
N VAL A 67 -14.35 -12.80 -1.87
CA VAL A 67 -15.48 -12.54 -2.76
C VAL A 67 -15.43 -11.11 -3.30
N MET A 68 -15.13 -10.12 -2.46
CA MET A 68 -14.99 -8.74 -2.91
C MET A 68 -13.79 -8.59 -3.88
N GLY A 69 -12.65 -9.18 -3.55
CA GLY A 69 -11.45 -9.14 -4.39
C GLY A 69 -11.65 -9.85 -5.74
N PHE A 70 -11.92 -11.15 -5.70
CA PHE A 70 -12.00 -12.00 -6.89
C PHE A 70 -13.34 -11.91 -7.63
N GLY A 71 -14.44 -11.68 -6.91
CA GLY A 71 -15.79 -11.64 -7.47
C GLY A 71 -16.28 -10.26 -7.89
N VAL A 72 -15.73 -9.18 -7.32
CA VAL A 72 -16.16 -7.80 -7.63
C VAL A 72 -15.03 -6.98 -8.24
N LEU A 73 -13.90 -6.81 -7.54
CA LEU A 73 -12.83 -5.92 -7.97
C LEU A 73 -12.12 -6.40 -9.24
N LEU A 74 -11.78 -7.68 -9.34
CA LEU A 74 -11.13 -8.22 -10.54
C LEU A 74 -12.04 -8.21 -11.78
N PRO A 75 -13.32 -8.63 -11.73
CA PRO A 75 -14.23 -8.50 -12.86
C PRO A 75 -14.49 -7.05 -13.23
N TRP A 76 -14.55 -6.15 -12.25
CA TRP A 76 -14.69 -4.72 -12.52
C TRP A 76 -13.47 -4.16 -13.25
N LEU A 77 -12.25 -4.49 -12.81
CA LEU A 77 -11.02 -4.14 -13.54
C LEU A 77 -10.98 -4.77 -14.93
N HIS A 78 -11.39 -6.03 -15.08
CA HIS A 78 -11.47 -6.70 -16.37
C HIS A 78 -12.42 -5.96 -17.32
N TYR A 79 -13.58 -5.54 -16.80
CA TYR A 79 -14.57 -4.78 -17.56
C TYR A 79 -14.05 -3.42 -18.01
N LEU A 80 -13.33 -2.68 -17.15
CA LEU A 80 -12.79 -1.36 -17.52
C LEU A 80 -11.63 -1.44 -18.51
N THR A 81 -10.81 -2.49 -18.41
CA THR A 81 -9.53 -2.59 -19.14
C THR A 81 -9.61 -3.50 -20.36
N TRP A 82 -10.70 -4.26 -20.49
CA TRP A 82 -10.91 -5.28 -21.53
C TRP A 82 -9.74 -6.29 -21.62
N LYS A 83 -9.01 -6.49 -20.52
CA LYS A 83 -7.88 -7.39 -20.37
C LYS A 83 -7.98 -8.10 -19.03
N ASN A 84 -7.47 -9.33 -18.96
CA ASN A 84 -7.33 -10.05 -17.69
C ASN A 84 -6.34 -9.32 -16.77
N PRO A 85 -6.78 -8.69 -15.67
CA PRO A 85 -5.94 -7.82 -14.86
C PRO A 85 -4.81 -8.58 -14.16
N LEU A 86 -5.08 -9.82 -13.72
CA LEU A 86 -4.06 -10.68 -13.09
C LEU A 86 -2.97 -11.08 -14.07
N LEU A 87 -3.35 -11.54 -15.28
CA LEU A 87 -2.39 -11.92 -16.31
C LEU A 87 -1.59 -10.72 -16.80
N TRP A 88 -2.25 -9.57 -16.94
CA TRP A 88 -1.58 -8.33 -17.27
C TRP A 88 -0.59 -7.92 -16.16
N LEU A 89 -0.96 -8.02 -14.88
CA LEU A 89 -0.09 -7.67 -13.76
C LEU A 89 1.15 -8.58 -13.71
N ILE A 90 0.96 -9.89 -13.84
CA ILE A 90 2.06 -10.86 -13.87
C ILE A 90 2.97 -10.57 -15.07
N GLY A 91 2.39 -10.41 -16.26
CA GLY A 91 3.15 -10.05 -17.46
C GLY A 91 3.91 -8.74 -17.29
N PHE A 92 3.31 -7.73 -16.66
CA PHE A 92 3.91 -6.44 -16.40
C PHE A 92 5.10 -6.53 -15.42
N LEU A 93 4.98 -7.32 -14.35
CA LEU A 93 6.04 -7.52 -13.35
C LEU A 93 7.26 -8.24 -13.94
N PHE A 94 7.03 -9.24 -14.80
CA PHE A 94 8.09 -10.06 -15.40
C PHE A 94 8.53 -9.60 -16.79
N GLN A 95 8.00 -8.49 -17.31
CA GLN A 95 8.28 -8.01 -18.67
C GLN A 95 9.75 -7.65 -18.89
N ASN A 96 10.38 -7.01 -17.90
CA ASN A 96 11.70 -6.41 -18.03
C ASN A 96 12.67 -6.98 -16.99
N HIS A 97 13.91 -7.26 -17.38
CA HIS A 97 14.96 -7.68 -16.44
C HIS A 97 15.22 -6.64 -15.35
N THR A 98 15.14 -5.34 -15.68
CA THR A 98 15.26 -4.25 -14.70
C THR A 98 14.20 -4.34 -13.62
N ARG A 99 12.93 -4.57 -14.00
CA ARG A 99 11.82 -4.76 -13.04
C ARG A 99 12.04 -5.96 -12.14
N MET A 100 12.48 -7.08 -12.68
CA MET A 100 12.78 -8.28 -11.89
C MET A 100 13.90 -8.03 -10.87
N TRP A 101 15.02 -7.43 -11.29
CA TRP A 101 16.11 -7.07 -10.36
C TRP A 101 15.65 -6.11 -9.27
N LEU A 102 14.81 -5.16 -9.62
CA LEU A 102 14.27 -4.16 -8.71
C LEU A 102 13.29 -4.78 -7.70
N LEU A 103 12.44 -5.71 -8.14
CA LEU A 103 11.58 -6.52 -7.28
C LEU A 103 12.40 -7.40 -6.32
N LEU A 104 13.44 -8.07 -6.81
CA LEU A 104 14.34 -8.86 -5.97
C LEU A 104 15.03 -7.99 -4.91
N TYR A 105 15.53 -6.82 -5.30
CA TYR A 105 16.12 -5.85 -4.38
C TYR A 105 15.12 -5.41 -3.30
N TRP A 106 13.88 -5.07 -3.68
CA TRP A 106 12.83 -4.73 -2.73
C TRP A 106 12.44 -5.90 -1.82
N CYS A 107 12.40 -7.13 -2.32
CA CYS A 107 12.17 -8.33 -1.50
C CYS A 107 13.28 -8.52 -0.46
N LEU A 108 14.54 -8.29 -0.83
CA LEU A 108 15.67 -8.33 0.11
C LEU A 108 15.58 -7.21 1.16
N LEU A 109 15.23 -5.99 0.76
CA LEU A 109 15.01 -4.90 1.73
C LEU A 109 13.87 -5.22 2.70
N ALA A 110 12.77 -5.79 2.20
CA ALA A 110 11.64 -6.20 3.02
C ALA A 110 12.02 -7.35 3.98
N SER A 111 12.81 -8.32 3.53
CA SER A 111 13.26 -9.41 4.41
C SER A 111 14.20 -8.92 5.50
N VAL A 112 15.10 -7.99 5.19
CA VAL A 112 15.95 -7.31 6.18
C VAL A 112 15.10 -6.52 7.18
N ALA A 113 14.11 -5.75 6.70
CA ALA A 113 13.19 -5.00 7.57
C ALA A 113 12.44 -5.94 8.54
N CYS A 114 11.88 -7.03 8.02
CA CYS A 114 11.21 -8.06 8.82
C CYS A 114 12.18 -8.68 9.83
N GLY A 115 13.38 -9.08 9.41
CA GLY A 115 14.41 -9.66 10.28
C GLY A 115 14.80 -8.72 11.43
N VAL A 116 14.94 -7.42 11.15
CA VAL A 116 15.23 -6.40 12.17
C VAL A 116 14.08 -6.29 13.18
N VAL A 117 12.82 -6.31 12.73
CA VAL A 117 11.64 -6.28 13.61
C VAL A 117 11.55 -7.55 14.47
N PHE A 118 11.78 -8.72 13.89
CA PHE A 118 11.79 -9.99 14.62
C PHE A 118 12.92 -10.06 15.65
N TYR A 119 14.13 -9.65 15.27
CA TYR A 119 15.28 -9.61 16.17
C TYR A 119 15.04 -8.70 17.38
N GLN A 120 14.48 -7.50 17.13
CA GLN A 120 14.16 -6.58 18.22
C GLN A 120 13.03 -7.09 19.11
N ASN A 121 12.05 -7.81 18.55
CA ASN A 121 10.98 -8.45 19.31
C ASN A 121 11.54 -9.54 20.24
N ALA A 122 12.39 -10.41 19.69
CA ALA A 122 13.05 -11.47 20.46
C ALA A 122 13.93 -10.89 21.58
N LYS A 123 14.70 -9.83 21.29
CA LYS A 123 15.56 -9.17 22.29
C LYS A 123 14.77 -8.48 23.39
N ARG A 124 13.65 -7.82 23.07
CA ARG A 124 12.77 -7.16 24.08
C ARG A 124 12.15 -8.18 25.05
N SER A 125 11.85 -9.40 24.60
CA SER A 125 11.37 -10.47 25.48
C SER A 125 12.41 -10.90 26.52
N SER A 126 13.69 -10.57 26.33
CA SER A 126 14.81 -11.00 27.18
C SER A 126 15.38 -9.90 28.09
N GLU A 127 15.28 -8.62 27.73
CA GLU A 127 15.80 -7.49 28.52
C GLU A 127 14.70 -6.51 28.98
N CYS A 128 14.50 -6.39 30.30
CA CYS A 128 13.53 -5.49 30.95
C CYS A 128 13.95 -3.99 30.96
N LYS A 129 14.66 -3.50 29.94
CA LYS A 129 15.07 -2.08 29.85
C LYS A 129 14.13 -1.27 28.97
N LYS A 130 13.16 -0.62 29.63
CA LYS A 130 12.23 0.36 29.07
C LYS A 130 13.03 1.59 28.56
N HIS A 131 12.69 2.06 27.34
CA HIS A 131 12.80 3.46 26.91
C HIS A 131 13.98 3.99 26.04
N ARG A 132 14.75 3.15 25.29
CA ARG A 132 15.73 3.68 24.29
C ARG A 132 15.60 3.19 22.84
N VAL A 133 14.57 2.40 22.52
CA VAL A 133 14.45 1.67 21.23
C VAL A 133 13.68 2.46 20.15
N SER A 134 12.85 3.44 20.53
CA SER A 134 11.89 4.10 19.61
C SER A 134 12.55 5.01 18.55
N THR A 135 13.66 5.69 18.85
CA THR A 135 14.26 6.65 17.89
C THR A 135 15.11 5.96 16.81
N ILE A 136 15.80 4.89 17.15
CA ILE A 136 16.71 4.19 16.23
C ILE A 136 15.92 3.40 15.19
N THR A 137 14.85 2.73 15.61
CA THR A 137 13.92 1.99 14.73
C THR A 137 13.27 2.89 13.68
N ARG A 138 12.81 4.08 14.08
CA ARG A 138 12.23 5.08 13.17
C ARG A 138 13.21 5.50 12.07
N LYS A 139 14.50 5.67 12.39
CA LYS A 139 15.54 6.02 11.41
C LYS A 139 15.82 4.90 10.41
N TYR A 140 15.92 3.65 10.89
CA TYR A 140 16.09 2.49 10.00
C TYR A 140 14.91 2.32 9.05
N PHE A 141 13.69 2.49 9.54
CA PHE A 141 12.49 2.36 8.70
C PHE A 141 12.45 3.47 7.62
N HIS A 142 12.71 4.73 7.98
CA HIS A 142 12.79 5.81 6.99
C HIS A 142 13.89 5.55 5.96
N PHE A 143 15.07 5.08 6.39
CA PHE A 143 16.15 4.74 5.46
C PHE A 143 15.74 3.64 4.46
N ILE A 144 15.06 2.58 4.93
CA ILE A 144 14.58 1.50 4.07
C ILE A 144 13.53 2.01 3.06
N VAL A 145 12.63 2.90 3.49
CA VAL A 145 11.64 3.51 2.58
C VAL A 145 12.34 4.35 1.52
N VAL A 146 13.28 5.23 1.90
CA VAL A 146 14.04 6.04 0.94
C VAL A 146 14.83 5.13 -0.01
N ALA A 147 15.48 4.09 0.51
CA ALA A 147 16.19 3.09 -0.29
C ALA A 147 15.26 2.30 -1.23
N THR A 148 13.97 2.18 -0.92
CA THR A 148 12.97 1.55 -1.80
C THR A 148 12.50 2.52 -2.88
N TYR A 149 12.15 3.76 -2.50
CA TYR A 149 11.54 4.75 -3.38
C TYR A 149 12.53 5.39 -4.37
N VAL A 150 13.77 5.69 -3.95
CA VAL A 150 14.79 6.31 -4.83
C VAL A 150 15.09 5.47 -6.08
N PRO A 151 15.47 4.18 -5.99
CA PRO A 151 15.72 3.38 -7.17
C PRO A 151 14.44 3.13 -7.99
N GLY A 152 13.28 3.02 -7.33
CA GLY A 152 12.00 2.95 -8.03
C GLY A 152 11.71 4.19 -8.88
N LEU A 153 12.01 5.38 -8.35
CA LEU A 153 11.74 6.65 -9.03
C LEU A 153 12.69 6.90 -10.21
N ILE A 154 13.93 6.43 -10.12
CA ILE A 154 14.98 6.59 -11.14
C ILE A 154 14.84 5.53 -12.25
N LEU A 155 14.65 4.26 -11.88
CA LEU A 155 14.69 3.14 -12.83
C LEU A 155 13.33 2.84 -13.47
N ASP A 156 12.25 2.77 -12.67
CA ASP A 156 10.91 2.45 -13.19
C ASP A 156 9.78 3.01 -12.33
N GLN A 157 9.30 4.20 -12.71
CA GLN A 157 8.21 4.89 -12.01
C GLN A 157 6.86 4.18 -12.16
N GLN A 158 6.64 3.44 -13.25
CA GLN A 158 5.38 2.71 -13.44
C GLN A 158 5.32 1.52 -12.50
N LEU A 159 6.42 0.79 -12.34
CA LEU A 159 6.53 -0.28 -11.36
C LEU A 159 6.31 0.26 -9.94
N LEU A 160 6.95 1.38 -9.59
CA LEU A 160 6.76 2.02 -8.29
C LEU A 160 5.31 2.46 -8.06
N PHE A 161 4.61 2.97 -9.07
CA PHE A 161 3.19 3.30 -8.98
C PHE A 161 2.36 2.05 -8.64
N VAL A 162 2.47 0.96 -9.40
CA VAL A 162 1.69 -0.27 -9.16
C VAL A 162 2.01 -0.86 -7.79
N ALA A 163 3.29 -0.95 -7.45
CA ALA A 163 3.75 -1.47 -6.17
C ALA A 163 3.20 -0.62 -5.02
N SER A 164 3.22 0.71 -5.12
CA SER A 164 2.70 1.60 -4.08
C SER A 164 1.20 1.44 -3.85
N VAL A 165 0.40 1.26 -4.92
CA VAL A 165 -1.05 1.04 -4.78
C VAL A 165 -1.34 -0.33 -4.18
N LEU A 166 -0.60 -1.37 -4.60
CA LEU A 166 -0.74 -2.72 -4.05
C LEU A 166 -0.36 -2.75 -2.56
N CYS A 167 0.77 -2.11 -2.19
CA CYS A 167 1.19 -1.96 -0.80
C CYS A 167 0.17 -1.20 0.03
N MET A 168 -0.46 -0.14 -0.50
CA MET A 168 -1.54 0.58 0.18
C MET A 168 -2.70 -0.37 0.49
N ALA A 169 -3.14 -1.17 -0.48
CA ALA A 169 -4.22 -2.12 -0.27
C ALA A 169 -3.88 -3.17 0.79
N VAL A 170 -2.65 -3.69 0.78
CA VAL A 170 -2.16 -4.64 1.79
C VAL A 170 -2.11 -3.99 3.17
N PHE A 171 -1.61 -2.76 3.30
CA PHE A 171 -1.55 -2.07 4.60
C PHE A 171 -2.94 -1.76 5.16
N ILE A 172 -3.89 -1.34 4.31
CA ILE A 172 -5.29 -1.14 4.72
C ILE A 172 -5.91 -2.47 5.16
N PHE A 173 -5.68 -3.56 4.41
CA PHE A 173 -6.16 -4.88 4.79
C PHE A 173 -5.59 -5.35 6.14
N LEU A 174 -4.29 -5.20 6.35
CA LEU A 174 -3.64 -5.54 7.63
C LEU A 174 -4.20 -4.69 8.78
N GLU A 175 -4.53 -3.42 8.51
CA GLU A 175 -5.16 -2.56 9.51
C GLU A 175 -6.58 -3.03 9.84
N TYR A 176 -7.37 -3.50 8.86
CA TYR A 176 -8.67 -4.13 9.14
C TYR A 176 -8.53 -5.40 9.99
N VAL A 177 -7.58 -6.28 9.66
CA VAL A 177 -7.29 -7.49 10.43
C VAL A 177 -6.97 -7.16 11.90
N ARG A 178 -6.19 -6.10 12.13
CA ARG A 178 -5.85 -5.64 13.48
C ARG A 178 -7.03 -4.98 14.18
N TYR A 179 -7.72 -4.06 13.50
CA TYR A 179 -8.82 -3.28 14.06
C TYR A 179 -9.95 -4.20 14.54
N PHE A 180 -10.35 -5.15 13.70
CA PHE A 180 -11.37 -6.16 14.05
C PHE A 180 -10.80 -7.36 14.84
N ARG A 181 -9.51 -7.36 15.21
CA ARG A 181 -8.87 -8.42 16.02
C ARG A 181 -9.08 -9.85 15.45
N ILE A 182 -9.04 -9.97 14.13
CA ILE A 182 -9.32 -11.23 13.42
C ILE A 182 -8.27 -12.29 13.74
N ARG A 183 -8.71 -13.50 14.14
CA ARG A 183 -7.80 -14.65 14.38
C ARG A 183 -7.32 -15.25 13.05
N PRO A 184 -6.08 -15.79 12.94
CA PRO A 184 -5.00 -15.83 13.94
C PRO A 184 -4.08 -14.60 13.90
N LEU A 185 -4.09 -13.85 12.79
CA LEU A 185 -3.13 -12.77 12.51
C LEU A 185 -3.25 -11.59 13.47
N GLY A 186 -4.43 -11.28 13.98
CA GLY A 186 -4.66 -10.13 14.87
C GLY A 186 -3.93 -10.21 16.22
N GLN A 187 -3.57 -11.40 16.71
CA GLN A 187 -2.72 -11.54 17.90
C GLN A 187 -1.23 -11.38 17.56
N MET A 188 -0.77 -12.01 16.48
CA MET A 188 0.62 -11.89 16.01
C MET A 188 0.97 -10.45 15.63
N MET A 189 0.08 -9.75 14.93
CA MET A 189 0.27 -8.34 14.58
C MET A 189 0.34 -7.45 15.82
N ARG A 190 -0.48 -7.69 16.85
CA ARG A 190 -0.38 -6.94 18.12
C ARG A 190 0.97 -7.14 18.80
N HIS A 191 1.48 -8.36 18.82
CA HIS A 191 2.77 -8.65 19.44
C HIS A 191 3.92 -7.99 18.65
N LEU A 192 3.92 -8.15 17.32
CA LEU A 192 4.95 -7.55 16.45
C LEU A 192 4.95 -6.02 16.53
N LEU A 193 3.77 -5.41 16.64
CA LEU A 193 3.62 -3.97 16.65
C LEU A 193 3.67 -3.33 18.03
N ALA A 194 3.67 -4.11 19.10
CA ALA A 194 3.96 -3.61 20.44
C ALA A 194 5.37 -3.00 20.56
N LEU A 195 6.28 -3.29 19.62
CA LEU A 195 7.56 -2.58 19.49
C LEU A 195 7.42 -1.13 19.06
N PHE A 196 6.43 -0.84 18.23
CA PHE A 196 6.22 0.47 17.62
C PHE A 196 5.26 1.34 18.43
N LEU A 197 4.45 0.73 19.31
CA LEU A 197 3.65 1.44 20.29
C LEU A 197 4.52 1.84 21.50
N ASP A 198 4.92 3.10 21.54
CA ASP A 198 5.47 3.73 22.75
C ASP A 198 4.30 4.12 23.68
N GLU A 199 4.48 4.14 25.00
CA GLU A 199 3.37 4.43 25.93
C GLU A 199 2.80 5.86 25.78
N ARG A 200 3.56 6.76 25.12
CA ARG A 200 3.10 8.10 24.72
C ARG A 200 2.29 8.13 23.42
N ASP A 201 2.43 7.11 22.57
CA ASP A 201 1.68 6.92 21.33
C ASP A 201 0.53 5.91 21.55
N SER A 202 -0.19 6.07 22.67
CA SER A 202 -1.48 5.41 22.94
C SER A 202 -2.60 5.96 22.03
N GLY A 203 -2.27 6.28 20.79
CA GLY A 203 -3.22 6.56 19.71
C GLY A 203 -3.57 5.27 18.96
N PRO A 204 -4.74 5.18 18.32
CA PRO A 204 -5.35 3.89 17.98
C PRO A 204 -4.85 3.23 16.69
N LEU A 205 -3.95 3.85 15.91
CA LEU A 205 -3.73 3.43 14.52
C LEU A 205 -2.26 3.27 14.08
N ILE A 206 -2.02 2.24 13.24
CA ILE A 206 -0.83 2.01 12.39
C ILE A 206 -0.72 3.05 11.26
N LEU A 207 -1.44 4.16 11.42
CA LEU A 207 -1.57 5.20 10.45
C LEU A 207 -0.22 5.79 10.05
N THR A 208 0.81 5.74 10.90
CA THR A 208 2.15 6.24 10.54
C THR A 208 2.72 5.56 9.29
N HIS A 209 2.54 4.25 9.11
CA HIS A 209 3.08 3.53 7.95
C HIS A 209 2.25 3.79 6.69
N ILE A 210 0.92 3.87 6.85
CA ILE A 210 -0.01 4.23 5.76
C ILE A 210 0.22 5.68 5.33
N TYR A 211 0.37 6.61 6.28
CA TYR A 211 0.64 8.03 6.03
C TYR A 211 2.01 8.26 5.43
N LEU A 212 3.02 7.49 5.84
CA LEU A 212 4.35 7.56 5.22
C LEU A 212 4.28 7.05 3.77
N LEU A 213 3.65 5.90 3.53
CA LEU A 213 3.43 5.40 2.16
C LEU A 213 2.67 6.43 1.32
N LEU A 214 1.56 6.95 1.85
CA LEU A 214 0.68 7.91 1.19
C LEU A 214 1.38 9.24 0.94
N GLY A 215 2.16 9.75 1.89
CA GLY A 215 2.95 10.97 1.72
C GLY A 215 3.96 10.85 0.58
N MET A 216 4.63 9.71 0.47
CA MET A 216 5.60 9.46 -0.60
C MET A 216 4.94 9.14 -1.95
N SER A 217 3.82 8.41 -1.95
CA SER A 217 3.15 7.95 -3.16
C SER A 217 2.18 8.98 -3.76
N LEU A 218 1.70 9.95 -2.97
CA LEU A 218 0.71 10.94 -3.42
C LEU A 218 1.23 11.78 -4.59
N SER A 219 2.51 12.16 -4.59
CA SER A 219 3.13 12.87 -5.72
C SER A 219 3.16 12.02 -6.99
N ILE A 220 3.39 10.70 -6.86
CA ILE A 220 3.40 9.73 -7.97
C ILE A 220 1.99 9.48 -8.50
N TRP A 221 0.99 9.47 -7.62
CA TRP A 221 -0.40 9.25 -8.00
C TRP A 221 -1.02 10.45 -8.70
N LEU A 222 -0.63 11.67 -8.30
CA LEU A 222 -1.12 12.92 -8.89
C LEU A 222 -0.44 13.28 -10.21
N PHE A 223 0.86 12.99 -10.37
CA PHE A 223 1.63 13.36 -11.57
C PHE A 223 2.24 12.17 -12.33
N PRO A 224 1.46 11.17 -12.75
CA PRO A 224 1.97 10.14 -13.65
C PRO A 224 2.43 10.80 -14.97
N ARG A 225 3.65 10.48 -15.43
CA ARG A 225 4.44 11.10 -16.53
C ARG A 225 3.75 11.41 -17.88
N ARG A 226 2.44 11.20 -18.05
CA ARG A 226 1.74 11.56 -19.28
C ARG A 226 1.63 13.08 -19.52
N CYS A 227 1.93 13.90 -18.51
CA CYS A 227 2.08 15.36 -18.66
C CYS A 227 3.55 15.81 -18.77
N SER A 228 4.45 15.00 -19.36
CA SER A 228 5.69 15.54 -19.90
C SER A 228 5.46 15.84 -21.37
N PRO A 229 5.46 17.12 -21.79
CA PRO A 229 5.47 17.46 -23.21
C PRO A 229 6.60 16.68 -23.88
N LYS A 230 6.35 16.09 -25.05
CA LYS A 230 7.34 15.31 -25.82
C LYS A 230 8.62 16.09 -26.20
N GLY A 231 8.80 17.33 -25.74
CA GLY A 231 10.01 18.10 -25.88
C GLY A 231 10.41 18.72 -24.54
N SER A 232 11.66 18.48 -24.15
CA SER A 232 12.37 19.12 -23.03
C SER A 232 11.98 18.68 -21.62
N LEU A 233 12.67 17.64 -21.13
CA LEU A 233 13.41 17.63 -19.85
C LEU A 233 13.87 16.19 -19.55
N SER A 234 14.85 15.74 -20.33
CA SER A 234 15.67 14.59 -19.97
C SER A 234 16.68 15.04 -18.90
N GLY A 235 16.40 14.77 -17.64
CA GLY A 235 17.29 15.09 -16.51
C GLY A 235 16.57 15.35 -15.18
N ALA A 236 17.35 15.76 -14.16
CA ALA A 236 16.91 16.03 -12.78
C ALA A 236 15.67 16.94 -12.66
N GLY A 237 15.37 17.75 -13.67
CA GLY A 237 14.15 18.55 -13.74
C GLY A 237 12.83 17.74 -13.78
N ALA A 238 12.87 16.49 -14.25
CA ALA A 238 11.71 15.58 -14.19
C ALA A 238 11.37 15.13 -12.76
N LEU A 239 12.26 15.36 -11.80
CA LEU A 239 12.08 15.05 -10.38
C LEU A 239 11.59 16.25 -9.55
N VAL A 240 11.52 17.46 -10.13
CA VAL A 240 11.07 18.69 -9.44
C VAL A 240 9.67 18.57 -8.79
N PRO A 241 8.63 17.99 -9.43
CA PRO A 241 7.35 17.79 -8.76
C PRO A 241 7.40 16.72 -7.65
N TYR A 242 8.50 15.96 -7.57
CA TYR A 242 8.77 14.93 -6.57
C TYR A 242 9.74 15.41 -5.47
N CYS A 243 10.29 16.62 -5.55
CA CYS A 243 11.23 17.15 -4.56
C CYS A 243 10.61 17.39 -3.17
N GLY A 244 9.27 17.44 -3.04
CA GLY A 244 8.61 17.49 -1.73
C GLY A 244 8.55 16.15 -0.99
N VAL A 245 9.01 15.07 -1.64
CA VAL A 245 8.93 13.68 -1.16
C VAL A 245 10.30 13.10 -0.77
N LEU A 246 11.41 13.65 -1.28
CA LEU A 246 12.78 13.23 -0.96
C LEU A 246 13.38 14.08 0.17
#